data_AF-X0YL02-F1
#
_entry.id   AF-X0YL02-F1
#
_cell.length_a   1.000
_cell.length_b   1.000
_cell.length_c   1.000
_cell.angle_alpha   90.00
_cell.angle_beta   90.00
_cell.angle_gamma   90.00
#
_symmetry.space_group_name_H-M   'P 1'
#
loop_
_entity.id
_entity.type
_entity.pdbx_description
1 polymer ?
#
loop_
_entity_poly.entity_id
_entity_poly.type
_entity_poly.pdbx_seq_one_letter_code
_entity_poly.pdbx_strand_id
1 'polypeptide(L)'
;MLSGSSGFVKLGQPVPESNLSRELKRLRKLKEIKEKTISPELVGNKEYEVLIVSWGSTYYIVKEALENLKDHRVSFLYFKQVYPLPSETEDYLKKAKKVIVVENNATSQFSKLLKLYTGIEVEYKILKYNGLPFFVDELIGKLEKVI
;
A
#
# COMPACT_ATOMS: atom_id res chain seq x y z
N MET A 1 8.17 -20.09 42.64
CA MET A 1 6.75 -20.11 42.23
C MET A 1 6.63 -19.36 40.91
N LEU A 2 6.63 -20.07 39.79
CA LEU A 2 6.41 -19.50 38.46
C LEU A 2 4.97 -19.82 38.06
N SER A 3 4.04 -18.92 38.34
CA SER A 3 2.65 -19.00 37.85
C SER A 3 2.60 -18.47 36.41
N GLY A 4 3.13 -19.24 35.48
CA GLY A 4 2.92 -19.02 34.05
C GLY A 4 1.62 -19.68 33.61
N SER A 5 0.50 -18.94 33.66
CA SER A 5 -0.74 -19.39 33.03
C SER A 5 -0.59 -19.31 31.51
N SER A 6 -0.04 -20.38 30.93
CA SER A 6 -0.06 -20.59 29.49
C SER A 6 -1.51 -20.83 29.06
N GLY A 7 -2.10 -19.83 28.40
CA GLY A 7 -3.45 -19.87 27.86
C GLY A 7 -3.54 -20.77 26.64
N PHE A 8 -3.46 -22.09 26.84
CA PHE A 8 -3.88 -23.06 25.83
C PHE A 8 -5.41 -23.13 25.83
N VAL A 9 -6.03 -22.63 24.75
CA VAL A 9 -7.45 -22.87 24.49
C VAL A 9 -7.62 -24.38 24.24
N LYS A 10 -8.35 -25.07 25.13
CA LYS A 10 -8.67 -26.49 24.95
C LYS A 10 -9.64 -26.64 23.77
N LEU A 11 -9.33 -27.52 22.82
CA LEU A 11 -10.24 -27.89 21.74
C LEU A 11 -11.58 -28.37 22.32
N GLY A 12 -12.69 -27.81 21.82
CA GLY A 12 -14.05 -28.24 22.17
C GLY A 12 -14.75 -27.44 23.28
N GLN A 13 -14.13 -26.42 23.89
CA GLN A 13 -14.84 -25.54 24.82
C GLN A 13 -15.62 -24.43 24.08
N PRO A 14 -16.85 -24.11 24.51
CA PRO A 14 -17.61 -23.01 23.93
C PRO A 14 -16.89 -21.69 24.16
N VAL A 15 -16.78 -20.88 23.10
CA VAL A 15 -16.18 -19.55 23.15
C VAL A 15 -17.08 -18.64 24.00
N PRO A 16 -16.57 -17.98 25.07
CA PRO A 16 -17.38 -17.07 25.86
C PRO A 16 -18.01 -15.97 24.99
N GLU A 17 -19.29 -15.65 25.21
CA GLU A 17 -20.01 -14.60 24.47
C GLU A 17 -19.31 -13.23 24.57
N SER A 18 -18.57 -12.98 25.66
CA SER A 18 -17.76 -11.78 25.86
C SER A 18 -16.60 -11.67 24.85
N ASN A 19 -16.13 -12.77 24.27
CA ASN A 19 -15.13 -12.75 23.19
C ASN A 19 -15.77 -12.25 21.89
N LEU A 20 -16.96 -12.78 21.55
CA LEU A 20 -17.71 -12.36 20.37
C LEU A 20 -18.07 -10.87 20.45
N SER A 21 -18.56 -10.41 21.61
CA SER A 21 -18.88 -9.00 21.83
C SER A 21 -17.67 -8.07 21.64
N ARG A 22 -16.49 -8.46 22.16
CA ARG A 22 -15.25 -7.71 21.95
C ARG A 22 -14.83 -7.68 20.49
N GLU A 23 -15.01 -8.77 19.76
CA GLU A 23 -14.67 -8.83 18.34
C GLU A 23 -15.60 -7.96 17.50
N LEU A 24 -16.91 -8.01 17.74
CA LEU A 24 -17.89 -7.13 17.10
C LEU A 24 -17.57 -5.65 17.37
N LYS A 25 -17.10 -5.31 18.58
CA LYS A 25 -16.64 -3.94 18.89
C LYS A 25 -15.42 -3.54 18.05
N ARG A 26 -14.44 -4.42 17.86
CA ARG A 26 -13.26 -4.16 17.00
C ARG A 26 -13.66 -3.97 15.54
N LEU A 27 -14.57 -4.80 15.03
CA LEU A 27 -15.08 -4.70 13.66
C LEU A 27 -15.82 -3.39 13.41
N ARG A 28 -16.66 -2.94 14.36
CA ARG A 28 -17.34 -1.63 14.30
C ARG A 28 -16.33 -0.48 14.24
N LYS A 29 -15.32 -0.50 15.11
CA LYS A 29 -14.26 0.52 15.11
C LYS A 29 -13.50 0.53 13.78
N LEU A 30 -13.21 -0.63 13.20
CA LEU A 30 -12.54 -0.71 11.89
C LEU A 30 -13.40 -0.08 10.78
N LYS A 31 -14.73 -0.28 10.82
CA LYS A 31 -15.65 0.35 9.87
C LYS A 31 -15.62 1.88 9.99
N GLU A 32 -15.65 2.41 11.20
CA GLU A 32 -15.57 3.86 11.44
C GLU A 32 -14.22 4.45 10.98
N ILE A 33 -13.11 3.70 11.12
CA ILE A 33 -11.79 4.13 10.62
C ILE A 33 -11.77 4.15 9.09
N LYS A 34 -12.43 3.19 8.43
CA LYS A 34 -12.53 3.15 6.96
C LYS A 34 -13.23 4.40 6.40
N GLU A 35 -14.18 4.98 7.13
CA GLU A 35 -14.87 6.22 6.74
C GLU A 35 -13.98 7.47 6.91
N LYS A 36 -12.84 7.35 7.60
CA LYS A 36 -11.90 8.44 7.91
C LYS A 36 -10.51 8.19 7.33
N THR A 37 -10.41 7.37 6.29
CA THR A 37 -9.12 7.11 5.62
C THR A 37 -8.56 8.36 5.00
N ILE A 38 -7.23 8.45 4.96
CA ILE A 38 -6.53 9.57 4.33
C ILE A 38 -6.43 9.29 2.83
N SER A 39 -7.02 10.16 2.00
CA SER A 39 -6.88 10.12 0.55
C SER A 39 -5.40 10.09 0.12
N PRO A 40 -5.04 9.27 -0.87
CA PRO A 40 -3.70 9.31 -1.44
C PRO A 40 -3.46 10.64 -2.15
N GLU A 41 -2.20 11.02 -2.26
CA GLU A 41 -1.79 12.23 -2.96
C GLU A 41 -1.39 11.88 -4.40
N LEU A 42 -2.11 12.43 -5.38
CA LEU A 42 -1.74 12.33 -6.78
C LEU A 42 -0.82 13.49 -7.16
N VAL A 43 0.39 13.16 -7.60
CA VAL A 43 1.37 14.08 -8.16
C VAL A 43 1.49 13.81 -9.66
N GLY A 44 1.42 14.86 -10.48
CA GLY A 44 1.41 14.75 -11.94
C GLY A 44 0.04 15.05 -12.54
N ASN A 45 -0.20 14.53 -13.75
CA ASN A 45 -1.44 14.78 -14.48
C ASN A 45 -2.60 13.96 -13.89
N LYS A 46 -3.84 14.46 -14.00
CA LYS A 46 -5.05 13.69 -13.71
C LYS A 46 -5.32 12.66 -14.81
N GLU A 47 -4.94 12.96 -16.04
CA GLU A 47 -4.97 12.03 -17.17
C GLU A 47 -3.59 11.38 -17.33
N TYR A 48 -3.48 10.11 -16.98
CA TYR A 48 -2.23 9.34 -17.04
C TYR A 48 -2.47 7.97 -17.66
N GLU A 49 -1.42 7.42 -18.27
CA GLU A 49 -1.39 6.04 -18.77
C GLU A 49 -0.63 5.13 -17.80
N VAL A 50 0.41 5.65 -17.14
CA VAL A 50 1.23 4.92 -16.18
C VAL A 50 1.07 5.55 -14.81
N LEU A 51 0.81 4.71 -13.80
CA LEU A 51 0.70 5.15 -12.42
C LEU A 51 1.76 4.49 -11.55
N ILE A 52 2.68 5.31 -11.04
CA ILE A 52 3.62 4.91 -10.00
C ILE A 52 2.88 4.97 -8.66
N VAL A 53 3.00 3.94 -7.84
CA VAL A 53 2.38 3.85 -6.52
C VAL A 53 3.46 3.64 -5.48
N SER A 54 3.50 4.46 -4.43
CA SER A 54 4.47 4.29 -3.34
C SER A 54 3.95 4.78 -1.99
N TRP A 55 4.70 4.49 -0.92
CA TRP A 55 4.33 4.81 0.46
C TRP A 55 5.55 5.02 1.34
N GLY A 56 5.39 5.73 2.46
CA GLY A 56 6.46 5.97 3.42
C GLY A 56 7.60 6.81 2.88
N SER A 57 8.85 6.41 3.15
CA SER A 57 10.03 7.24 2.89
C SER A 57 10.36 7.45 1.41
N THR A 58 9.66 6.79 0.48
CA THR A 58 9.92 6.89 -0.97
C THR A 58 9.32 8.15 -1.60
N TYR A 59 8.50 8.93 -0.89
CA TYR A 59 7.77 10.08 -1.44
C TYR A 59 8.65 11.02 -2.26
N TYR A 60 9.67 11.62 -1.63
CA TYR A 60 10.51 12.63 -2.28
C TYR A 60 11.34 12.04 -3.42
N ILE A 61 11.81 10.80 -3.26
CA ILE A 61 12.62 10.12 -4.28
C ILE A 61 11.80 9.84 -5.54
N VAL A 62 10.56 9.36 -5.36
CA VAL A 62 9.65 9.09 -6.50
C VAL A 62 9.17 10.39 -7.13
N LYS A 63 8.88 11.42 -6.32
CA LYS A 63 8.49 12.73 -6.82
C LYS A 63 9.60 13.35 -7.68
N GLU A 64 10.84 13.34 -7.21
CA GLU A 64 11.98 13.87 -7.95
C GLU A 64 12.26 13.05 -9.21
N ALA A 65 12.15 11.71 -9.15
CA ALA A 65 12.27 10.87 -10.33
C ALA A 65 11.17 11.19 -11.37
N LEU A 66 9.94 11.41 -10.94
CA LEU A 66 8.83 11.82 -11.82
C LEU A 66 9.11 13.16 -12.52
N GLU A 67 9.61 14.15 -11.78
CA GLU A 67 9.99 15.47 -12.31
C GLU A 67 11.11 15.38 -13.36
N ASN A 68 12.06 14.45 -13.16
CA ASN A 68 13.17 14.21 -14.09
C ASN A 68 12.75 13.45 -15.36
N LEU A 69 11.79 12.52 -15.26
CA LEU A 69 11.28 11.76 -16.41
C LEU A 69 10.62 12.66 -17.47
N LYS A 70 10.00 13.77 -17.05
CA LYS A 70 9.28 14.73 -17.92
C LYS A 70 8.26 14.08 -18.86
N ASP A 71 7.72 12.92 -18.50
CA ASP A 71 6.69 12.22 -19.26
C ASP A 71 5.31 12.53 -18.67
N HIS A 72 4.52 13.30 -19.40
CA HIS A 72 3.18 13.73 -18.98
C HIS A 72 2.16 12.59 -18.86
N ARG A 73 2.48 11.39 -19.37
CA ARG A 73 1.64 10.19 -19.26
C ARG A 73 1.85 9.45 -17.95
N VAL A 74 2.88 9.81 -17.17
CA VAL A 74 3.22 9.17 -15.91
C VAL A 74 2.73 10.05 -14.76
N SER A 75 2.03 9.45 -13.81
CA SER A 75 1.66 10.11 -12.56
C SER A 75 2.06 9.25 -11.37
N PHE A 76 2.18 9.89 -10.21
CA PHE A 76 2.57 9.25 -8.96
C PHE A 76 1.45 9.37 -7.92
N LEU A 77 0.94 8.23 -7.47
CA LEU A 77 -0.01 8.12 -6.37
C LEU A 77 0.72 7.72 -5.08
N TYR A 78 0.74 8.63 -4.11
CA TYR A 78 1.40 8.42 -2.83
C TYR A 78 0.41 8.12 -1.70
N PHE A 79 0.64 7.02 -0.98
CA PHE A 79 -0.15 6.64 0.18
C PHE A 79 0.53 7.09 1.48
N LYS A 80 -0.08 8.08 2.16
CA LYS A 80 0.27 8.48 3.54
C LYS A 80 -0.12 7.42 4.56
N GLN A 81 -1.14 6.64 4.24
CA GLN A 81 -1.68 5.54 5.03
C GLN A 81 -1.87 4.34 4.09
N VAL A 82 -1.27 3.19 4.43
CA VAL A 82 -1.41 1.96 3.63
C VAL A 82 -2.60 1.11 4.05
N TYR A 83 -3.15 1.31 5.26
CA TYR A 83 -4.33 0.59 5.73
C TYR A 83 -5.14 1.37 6.79
N PRO A 84 -6.49 1.34 6.74
CA PRO A 84 -7.31 0.84 5.63
C PRO A 84 -7.08 1.62 4.33
N LEU A 85 -7.32 0.96 3.19
CA LEU A 85 -7.24 1.64 1.90
C LEU A 85 -8.46 2.55 1.70
N PRO A 86 -8.27 3.80 1.22
CA PRO A 86 -9.35 4.68 0.79
C PRO A 86 -10.18 4.05 -0.33
N SER A 87 -11.49 4.28 -0.36
CA SER A 87 -12.40 3.70 -1.36
C SER A 87 -12.04 4.09 -2.80
N GLU A 88 -11.55 5.31 -2.99
CA GLU A 88 -11.08 5.85 -4.28
C GLU A 88 -9.80 5.19 -4.82
N THR A 89 -9.14 4.33 -4.04
CA THR A 89 -7.92 3.62 -4.48
C THR A 89 -8.16 2.85 -5.77
N GLU A 90 -9.30 2.17 -5.88
CA GLU A 90 -9.64 1.37 -7.06
C GLU A 90 -9.79 2.24 -8.31
N ASP A 91 -10.36 3.44 -8.20
CA ASP A 91 -10.58 4.35 -9.32
C ASP A 91 -9.26 4.86 -9.91
N TYR A 92 -8.29 5.20 -9.07
CA TYR A 92 -6.96 5.58 -9.53
C TYR A 92 -6.27 4.42 -10.27
N LEU A 93 -6.32 3.22 -9.70
CA LEU A 93 -5.66 2.06 -10.29
C LEU A 93 -6.30 1.63 -11.61
N LYS A 94 -7.63 1.64 -11.73
CA LYS A 94 -8.34 1.28 -12.97
C LYS A 94 -8.09 2.24 -14.13
N LYS A 95 -7.81 3.52 -13.82
CA LYS A 95 -7.52 4.53 -14.84
C LYS A 95 -6.18 4.29 -15.54
N ALA A 96 -5.22 3.71 -14.82
CA ALA A 96 -3.90 3.41 -15.37
C ALA A 96 -3.98 2.22 -16.33
N LYS A 97 -3.26 2.33 -17.46
CA LYS A 97 -2.96 1.16 -18.32
C LYS A 97 -1.84 0.30 -17.72
N LYS A 98 -1.03 0.88 -16.83
CA LYS A 98 0.12 0.24 -16.21
C LYS A 98 0.31 0.80 -14.79
N VAL A 99 0.37 -0.07 -13.80
CA VAL A 99 0.66 0.26 -12.40
C VAL A 99 2.05 -0.26 -12.03
N ILE A 100 2.86 0.64 -11.47
CA ILE A 100 4.22 0.35 -11.00
C ILE A 100 4.27 0.62 -9.50
N VAL A 101 4.53 -0.39 -8.67
CA VAL A 101 4.74 -0.17 -7.22
C VAL A 101 6.22 0.01 -6.93
N VAL A 102 6.57 1.10 -6.23
CA VAL A 102 7.90 1.37 -5.69
C VAL A 102 7.84 1.21 -4.17
N GLU A 103 8.60 0.27 -3.60
CA GLU A 103 8.60 0.06 -2.14
C GLU A 103 9.91 -0.52 -1.60
N ASN A 104 10.23 -0.16 -0.35
CA ASN A 104 11.41 -0.63 0.36
C ASN A 104 11.12 -1.94 1.13
N ASN A 105 10.70 -3.00 0.43
CA ASN A 105 10.60 -4.34 1.02
C ASN A 105 10.78 -5.43 -0.04
N ALA A 106 11.16 -6.63 0.41
CA ALA A 106 11.50 -7.75 -0.49
C ALA A 106 10.28 -8.51 -1.04
N THR A 107 9.11 -8.37 -0.41
CA THR A 107 7.96 -9.27 -0.65
C THR A 107 6.78 -8.59 -1.36
N SER A 108 6.95 -7.32 -1.71
CA SER A 108 5.95 -6.46 -2.31
C SER A 108 4.62 -6.43 -1.55
N GLN A 109 4.69 -6.13 -0.25
CA GLN A 109 3.53 -6.23 0.64
C GLN A 109 2.41 -5.28 0.22
N PHE A 110 2.75 -4.06 -0.22
CA PHE A 110 1.73 -3.09 -0.57
C PHE A 110 1.02 -3.45 -1.88
N SER A 111 1.75 -3.92 -2.89
CA SER A 111 1.14 -4.47 -4.11
C SER A 111 0.16 -5.60 -3.81
N LYS A 112 0.52 -6.53 -2.92
CA LYS A 112 -0.37 -7.63 -2.51
C LYS A 112 -1.62 -7.13 -1.81
N LEU A 113 -1.49 -6.09 -0.97
CA LEU A 113 -2.62 -5.45 -0.31
C LEU A 113 -3.54 -4.78 -1.32
N LEU A 114 -3.00 -4.01 -2.27
CA LEU A 114 -3.78 -3.37 -3.34
C LEU A 114 -4.58 -4.43 -4.10
N LYS A 115 -3.91 -5.50 -4.58
CA LYS A 115 -4.58 -6.60 -5.28
C LYS A 115 -5.68 -7.26 -4.44
N LEU A 116 -5.45 -7.48 -3.15
CA LEU A 116 -6.45 -8.10 -2.27
C LEU A 116 -7.74 -7.27 -2.16
N TYR A 117 -7.62 -5.93 -2.13
CA TYR A 117 -8.76 -5.04 -1.88
C TYR A 117 -9.40 -4.49 -3.15
N THR A 118 -8.66 -4.38 -4.26
CA THR A 118 -9.17 -3.82 -5.52
C THR A 118 -9.30 -4.86 -6.63
N GLY A 119 -8.69 -6.04 -6.47
CA GLY A 119 -8.60 -7.05 -7.52
C GLY A 119 -7.64 -6.70 -8.67
N ILE A 120 -7.00 -5.53 -8.63
CA ILE A 120 -6.14 -5.03 -9.71
C ILE A 120 -4.72 -5.57 -9.54
N GLU A 121 -4.17 -6.15 -10.62
CA GLU A 121 -2.79 -6.61 -10.64
C GLU A 121 -1.83 -5.43 -10.79
N VAL A 122 -0.69 -5.49 -10.09
CA VAL A 122 0.41 -4.56 -10.32
C VAL A 122 1.37 -5.21 -11.31
N GLU A 123 1.58 -4.56 -12.45
CA GLU A 123 2.37 -5.09 -13.57
C GLU A 123 3.87 -5.09 -13.24
N TYR A 124 4.36 -4.04 -12.58
CA TYR A 124 5.78 -3.90 -12.27
C TYR A 124 6.03 -3.53 -10.81
N LYS A 125 7.07 -4.11 -10.24
CA LYS A 125 7.48 -3.91 -8.84
C LYS A 125 8.94 -3.49 -8.81
N ILE A 126 9.19 -2.28 -8.34
CA ILE A 126 10.54 -1.76 -8.10
C ILE A 126 10.79 -1.86 -6.60
N LEU A 127 11.54 -2.89 -6.22
CA LEU A 127 11.78 -3.25 -4.82
C LEU A 127 13.22 -2.97 -4.42
N LYS A 128 13.42 -2.49 -3.19
CA LYS A 128 14.74 -2.39 -2.55
C LYS A 128 14.64 -2.85 -1.10
N TYR A 129 15.64 -3.60 -0.63
CA TYR A 129 15.61 -4.25 0.68
C TYR A 129 17.00 -4.45 1.29
N ASN A 130 17.99 -3.67 0.84
CA ASN A 130 19.37 -3.73 1.34
C ASN A 130 19.64 -2.74 2.49
N GLY A 131 18.59 -2.20 3.12
CA GLY A 131 18.71 -1.24 4.22
C GLY A 131 19.00 0.21 3.80
N LEU A 132 19.22 0.48 2.51
CA LEU A 132 19.44 1.82 1.99
C LEU A 132 18.20 2.37 1.27
N PRO A 133 17.95 3.68 1.31
CA PRO A 133 16.93 4.31 0.47
C PRO A 133 17.29 4.17 -1.01
N PHE A 134 16.30 4.29 -1.89
CA PHE A 134 16.56 4.47 -3.32
C PHE A 134 17.37 5.75 -3.55
N PHE A 135 18.30 5.70 -4.50
CA PHE A 135 18.83 6.92 -5.10
C PHE A 135 17.92 7.35 -6.24
N VAL A 136 17.82 8.65 -6.50
CA VAL A 136 16.95 9.21 -7.55
C VAL A 136 17.36 8.67 -8.92
N ASP A 137 18.64 8.73 -9.28
CA ASP A 137 19.15 8.21 -10.56
C ASP A 137 18.94 6.70 -10.71
N GLU A 138 19.08 5.95 -9.62
CA GLU A 138 18.78 4.51 -9.61
C GLU A 138 17.32 4.25 -9.94
N LEU A 139 16.41 5.04 -9.35
CA LEU A 139 14.97 4.89 -9.57
C LEU A 139 14.58 5.30 -11.00
N ILE A 140 15.11 6.42 -11.50
CA ILE A 140 14.87 6.88 -12.88
C ILE A 140 15.26 5.78 -13.87
N GLY A 141 16.49 5.26 -13.78
CA GLY A 141 16.96 4.22 -14.70
C GLY A 141 16.20 2.89 -14.59
N LYS A 142 15.51 2.63 -13.47
CA LYS A 142 14.58 1.49 -13.35
C LYS A 142 13.23 1.81 -13.99
N LEU A 143 12.70 3.02 -13.80
CA LEU A 143 11.42 3.47 -14.35
C LEU A 143 11.47 3.53 -15.89
N GLU A 144 12.53 4.08 -16.48
CA GLU A 144 12.70 4.16 -17.94
C GLU A 144 12.65 2.80 -18.65
N LYS A 145 13.02 1.72 -17.95
CA LYS A 145 12.99 0.35 -18.51
C LYS A 145 11.60 -0.28 -18.54
N VAL A 146 10.66 0.28 -17.77
CA VAL A 146 9.35 -0.33 -17.55
C VAL A 146 8.19 0.58 -17.96
N ILE A 147 8.42 1.87 -18.17
CA ILE A 147 7.43 2.83 -18.69
C ILE A 147 7.14 2.56 -20.16
#